data_AF-A0A7C3CNE2-F1
#
_entry.id   AF-A0A7C3CNE2-F1
#
_cell.length_a   1.000
_cell.length_b   1.000
_cell.length_c   1.000
_cell.angle_alpha   90.00
_cell.angle_beta   90.00
_cell.angle_gamma   90.00
#
_symmetry.space_group_name_H-M   'P 1'
#
loop_
_entity.id
_entity.type
_entity.pdbx_description
1 polymer ?
#
loop_
_entity_poly.entity_id
_entity_poly.type
_entity_poly.pdbx_seq_one_letter_code
_entity_poly.pdbx_strand_id
1 'polypeptide(L)'
;DACKFRAAVQEILRISTLVNQYMEEMKPWTTAKTDMTRTGTTLYVALQALSGLKVLFAPVLPFTSQQLHEMLGEEGQLFGQQVVNEYAETTRKHRALTYDGGQAVGQWARHLIPTGRQLPKPKPLFKKLDSSVVADEIGRLGTPPLR
;
A
#
# COMPACT_ATOMS: atom_id res chain seq x y z
N ASP A 1 0.78 -26.23 -3.45
CA ASP A 1 0.26 -25.47 -2.28
C ASP A 1 1.05 -24.21 -1.89
N ALA A 2 1.46 -23.35 -2.83
CA ALA A 2 2.34 -22.19 -2.53
C ALA A 2 1.63 -20.82 -2.53
N CYS A 3 0.36 -20.71 -2.93
CA CYS A 3 -0.32 -19.43 -3.15
C CYS A 3 -1.41 -19.14 -2.10
N LYS A 4 -1.01 -18.89 -0.85
CA LYS A 4 -1.94 -18.62 0.28
C LYS A 4 -2.28 -17.13 0.43
N PHE A 5 -2.73 -16.48 -0.65
CA PHE A 5 -2.94 -15.02 -0.68
C PHE A 5 -3.92 -14.51 0.39
N ARG A 6 -5.04 -15.22 0.61
CA ARG A 6 -6.00 -14.84 1.65
C ARG A 6 -5.37 -14.83 3.04
N ALA A 7 -4.60 -15.87 3.39
CA ALA A 7 -3.93 -15.96 4.67
C ALA A 7 -2.86 -14.87 4.82
N ALA A 8 -2.11 -14.58 3.74
CA ALA A 8 -1.15 -13.48 3.73
C ALA A 8 -1.82 -12.13 4.01
N VAL A 9 -2.92 -11.80 3.31
CA VAL A 9 -3.66 -10.54 3.53
C VAL A 9 -4.22 -10.46 4.95
N GLN A 10 -4.77 -11.57 5.48
CA GLN A 10 -5.27 -11.61 6.86
C GLN A 10 -4.17 -11.34 7.88
N GLU A 11 -2.96 -11.86 7.65
CA GLU A 11 -1.82 -11.60 8.52
C GLU A 11 -1.34 -10.15 8.44
N ILE A 12 -1.34 -9.55 7.24
CA ILE A 12 -0.98 -8.14 7.09
C ILE A 12 -2.02 -7.24 7.80
N LEU A 13 -3.31 -7.57 7.72
CA LEU A 13 -4.37 -6.87 8.47
C LEU A 13 -4.21 -7.02 9.98
N ARG A 14 -3.77 -8.20 10.45
CA ARG A 14 -3.44 -8.42 11.87
C ARG A 14 -2.32 -7.50 12.32
N ILE A 15 -1.24 -7.36 11.53
CA ILE A 15 -0.14 -6.43 11.82
C ILE A 15 -0.65 -4.98 11.87
N SER A 16 -1.48 -4.56 10.91
CA SER A 16 -2.09 -3.22 10.94
C SER A 16 -2.92 -2.98 12.20
N THR A 17 -3.63 -4.00 12.69
CA THR A 17 -4.41 -3.93 13.94
C THR A 17 -3.50 -3.75 15.14
N LEU A 18 -2.35 -4.45 15.19
CA LEU A 18 -1.37 -4.27 16.28
C LEU A 18 -0.80 -2.85 16.32
N VAL A 19 -0.59 -2.21 15.16
CA VAL A 19 -0.14 -0.80 15.11
C VAL A 19 -1.20 0.12 15.72
N ASN A 20 -2.48 -0.11 15.42
CA ASN A 20 -3.57 0.67 16.02
C ASN A 20 -3.66 0.46 17.54
N GLN A 21 -3.52 -0.78 18.01
CA GLN A 21 -3.50 -1.09 19.45
C GLN A 21 -2.33 -0.39 20.14
N TYR A 22 -1.13 -0.43 19.54
CA TYR A 22 0.03 0.30 20.06
C TYR A 22 -0.24 1.81 20.18
N MET A 23 -0.85 2.43 19.18
CA MET A 23 -1.21 3.85 19.23
C MET A 23 -2.21 4.16 20.35
N GLU A 24 -3.19 3.28 20.58
CA GLU A 24 -4.20 3.44 21.63
C GLU A 24 -3.63 3.22 23.04
N GLU A 25 -2.72 2.26 23.21
CA GLU A 25 -2.03 2.03 24.49
C GLU A 25 -1.11 3.20 24.84
N MET A 26 -0.39 3.71 23.83
CA MET A 26 0.61 4.76 24.02
C MET A 26 0.01 6.17 24.12
N LYS A 27 -1.20 6.38 23.58
CA LYS A 27 -1.95 7.65 23.63
C LYS A 27 -1.10 8.88 23.29
N PRO A 28 -0.44 8.94 22.12
CA PRO A 28 0.47 10.05 21.78
C PRO A 28 -0.21 11.42 21.79
N TRP A 29 -1.51 11.53 21.54
CA TRP A 29 -2.28 12.77 21.67
C TRP A 29 -2.38 13.30 23.11
N THR A 30 -2.22 12.41 24.09
CA THR A 30 -2.20 12.77 25.52
C THR A 30 -0.78 13.14 25.92
N THR A 31 0.20 12.29 25.58
CA THR A 31 1.61 12.58 25.88
C THR A 31 2.13 13.82 25.15
N ALA A 32 1.54 14.20 24.01
CA ALA A 32 1.90 15.44 23.29
C ALA A 32 1.76 16.69 24.17
N LYS A 33 0.94 16.64 25.23
CA LYS A 33 0.71 17.75 26.16
C LYS A 33 1.74 17.80 27.30
N THR A 34 2.46 16.71 27.57
CA THR A 34 3.28 16.55 28.78
C THR A 34 4.70 16.04 28.52
N ASP A 35 4.89 15.20 27.51
CA ASP A 35 6.17 14.57 27.13
C ASP A 35 6.27 14.41 25.60
N MET A 36 6.91 15.40 24.97
CA MET A 36 7.11 15.42 23.52
C MET A 36 8.11 14.36 23.06
N THR A 37 9.08 13.99 23.89
CA THR A 37 10.07 12.97 23.57
C THR A 37 9.40 11.60 23.45
N ARG A 38 8.56 11.24 24.42
CA ARG A 38 7.79 9.98 24.39
C ARG A 38 6.79 9.95 23.22
N THR A 39 6.18 11.09 22.92
CA THR A 39 5.31 11.26 21.76
C THR A 39 6.07 10.98 20.47
N GLY A 40 7.24 11.60 20.31
CA GLY A 40 8.13 11.39 19.17
C GLY A 40 8.54 9.93 19.00
N THR A 41 8.94 9.25 20.08
CA THR A 41 9.27 7.81 20.04
C THR A 41 8.08 6.98 19.56
N THR A 42 6.89 7.25 20.09
CA THR A 42 5.67 6.50 19.74
C THR A 42 5.33 6.66 18.26
N LEU A 43 5.30 7.91 17.77
CA LEU A 43 5.01 8.19 16.36
C LEU A 43 6.08 7.59 15.44
N TYR A 44 7.35 7.65 15.85
CA TYR A 44 8.45 7.05 15.09
C TYR A 44 8.27 5.54 14.93
N VAL A 45 7.95 4.81 16.02
CA VAL A 45 7.70 3.36 15.95
C VAL A 45 6.52 3.04 15.03
N ALA A 46 5.43 3.80 15.11
CA ALA A 46 4.28 3.63 14.23
C ALA A 46 4.64 3.87 12.75
N LEU A 47 5.42 4.91 12.45
CA LEU A 47 5.91 5.19 11.10
C LEU A 47 6.78 4.05 10.54
N GLN A 48 7.65 3.45 11.37
CA GLN A 48 8.43 2.27 10.93
C GLN A 48 7.54 1.08 10.59
N ALA A 49 6.46 0.86 11.35
CA ALA A 49 5.50 -0.18 11.04
C ALA A 49 4.73 0.12 9.75
N LEU A 50 4.33 1.38 9.52
CA LEU A 50 3.70 1.82 8.27
C LEU A 50 4.62 1.61 7.05
N SER A 51 5.93 1.87 7.18
CA SER A 51 6.91 1.57 6.13
C SER A 51 6.92 0.08 5.75
N GLY A 52 6.81 -0.81 6.74
CA GLY A 52 6.68 -2.25 6.50
C GLY A 52 5.34 -2.62 5.85
N LEU A 53 4.22 -2.09 6.36
CA LEU A 53 2.88 -2.35 5.83
C LEU A 53 2.74 -1.92 4.37
N LYS A 54 3.33 -0.78 4.00
CA LYS A 54 3.43 -0.32 2.60
C LYS A 54 3.98 -1.42 1.68
N VAL A 55 5.11 -2.04 2.06
CA VAL A 55 5.76 -3.10 1.28
C VAL A 55 4.90 -4.36 1.25
N LEU A 56 4.37 -4.77 2.41
CA LEU A 56 3.56 -5.98 2.53
C LEU A 56 2.25 -5.92 1.73
N PHE A 57 1.59 -4.76 1.71
CA PHE A 57 0.37 -4.56 0.93
C PHE A 57 0.61 -4.31 -0.56
N ALA A 58 1.83 -3.98 -0.98
CA ALA A 58 2.11 -3.57 -2.36
C ALA A 58 1.62 -4.59 -3.43
N PRO A 59 1.74 -5.91 -3.24
CA PRO A 59 1.24 -6.90 -4.22
C PRO A 59 -0.29 -6.93 -4.39
N VAL A 60 -1.05 -6.41 -3.42
CA VAL A 60 -2.53 -6.44 -3.42
C VAL A 60 -3.16 -5.06 -3.51
N LEU A 61 -2.47 -4.01 -3.07
CA LEU A 61 -2.90 -2.62 -3.08
C LEU A 61 -1.79 -1.72 -3.65
N PRO A 62 -1.32 -1.95 -4.90
CA PRO A 62 -0.14 -1.27 -5.44
C PRO A 62 -0.27 0.25 -5.43
N PHE A 63 -1.44 0.77 -5.78
CA PHE A 63 -1.70 2.22 -5.83
C PHE A 63 -1.76 2.86 -4.44
N THR A 64 -2.34 2.17 -3.46
CA THR A 64 -2.40 2.68 -2.08
C THR A 64 -1.03 2.61 -1.42
N SER A 65 -0.26 1.54 -1.68
CA SER A 65 1.12 1.45 -1.23
C SER A 65 1.98 2.56 -1.84
N GLN A 66 1.78 2.92 -3.11
CA GLN A 66 2.45 4.06 -3.72
C GLN A 66 2.06 5.39 -3.04
N GLN A 67 0.78 5.61 -2.75
CA GLN A 67 0.36 6.81 -2.01
C GLN A 67 0.97 6.87 -0.60
N LEU A 68 1.07 5.73 0.09
CA LEU A 68 1.72 5.67 1.40
C LEU A 68 3.24 5.89 1.30
N HIS A 69 3.90 5.37 0.26
CA HIS A 69 5.31 5.63 -0.04
C HIS A 69 5.59 7.13 -0.11
N GLU A 70 4.81 7.85 -0.90
CA GLU A 70 4.92 9.30 -1.07
C GLU A 70 4.60 10.05 0.24
N MET A 71 3.58 9.63 0.99
CA MET A 71 3.26 10.24 2.29
C MET A 71 4.31 9.98 3.37
N LEU A 72 5.14 8.94 3.22
CA LEU A 72 6.31 8.71 4.07
C LEU A 72 7.53 9.53 3.61
N GLY A 73 7.36 10.43 2.64
CA GLY A 73 8.40 11.29 2.09
C GLY A 73 9.44 10.52 1.28
N GLU A 74 9.07 9.37 0.72
CA GLU A 74 9.92 8.63 -0.21
C GLU A 74 9.58 8.99 -1.66
N GLU A 75 10.59 8.90 -2.52
CA GLU A 75 10.50 9.23 -3.94
C GLU A 75 10.65 7.98 -4.81
N GLY A 76 10.12 8.07 -6.03
CA GLY A 76 10.17 6.99 -7.01
C GLY A 76 8.86 6.21 -7.11
N GLN A 77 8.84 5.24 -8.00
CA GLN A 77 7.69 4.36 -8.23
C GLN A 77 7.99 2.98 -7.67
N LEU A 78 7.12 2.47 -6.80
CA LEU A 78 7.28 1.12 -6.23
C LEU A 78 7.29 0.04 -7.32
N PHE A 79 6.58 0.28 -8.42
CA PHE A 79 6.46 -0.64 -9.54
C PHE A 79 6.93 0.02 -10.83
N GLY A 80 7.38 -0.82 -11.75
CA GLY A 80 7.70 -0.46 -13.12
C GLY A 80 6.46 -0.33 -13.99
N GLN A 81 6.68 -0.20 -15.30
CA GLN A 81 5.61 0.04 -16.25
C GLN A 81 5.32 -1.19 -17.10
N GLN A 82 4.05 -1.38 -17.43
CA GLN A 82 3.66 -2.35 -18.44
C GLN A 82 3.77 -1.70 -19.81
N VAL A 83 4.57 -2.31 -20.70
CA VAL A 83 4.89 -1.77 -22.02
C VAL A 83 4.54 -2.79 -23.09
N VAL A 84 3.83 -2.34 -24.13
CA VAL A 84 3.54 -3.18 -25.30
C VAL A 84 4.71 -3.06 -26.27
N ASN A 85 5.43 -4.17 -26.45
CA ASN A 85 6.54 -4.27 -27.39
C ASN A 85 6.13 -5.10 -28.62
N GLU A 86 6.66 -4.74 -29.78
CA GLU A 86 6.51 -5.52 -31.00
C GLU A 86 7.74 -6.43 -31.18
N TYR A 87 7.49 -7.73 -31.35
CA TYR A 87 8.49 -8.73 -31.60
C TYR A 87 8.33 -9.28 -33.02
N ALA A 88 9.42 -9.27 -33.77
CA ALA A 88 9.51 -9.96 -35.05
C ALA A 88 10.15 -11.33 -34.83
N GLU A 89 9.34 -12.39 -34.90
CA GLU A 89 9.81 -13.77 -34.94
C GLU A 89 10.07 -14.19 -36.39
N THR A 90 10.74 -15.32 -36.58
CA THR A 90 11.06 -15.87 -37.91
C THR A 90 9.81 -16.05 -38.79
N THR A 91 8.65 -16.34 -38.20
CA THR A 91 7.41 -16.67 -38.94
C THR A 91 6.32 -15.58 -38.86
N ARG A 92 6.39 -14.66 -37.89
CA ARG A 92 5.36 -13.62 -37.71
C ARG A 92 5.84 -12.44 -36.87
N LYS A 93 5.15 -11.31 -37.01
CA LYS A 93 5.21 -10.21 -36.04
C LYS A 93 4.06 -10.32 -35.05
N HIS A 94 4.33 -10.04 -33.78
CA HIS A 94 3.29 -9.99 -32.76
C HIS A 94 3.61 -8.94 -31.70
N ARG A 95 2.57 -8.45 -31.03
CA ARG A 95 2.71 -7.56 -29.88
C ARG A 95 2.64 -8.38 -28.60
N ALA A 96 3.51 -8.10 -27.65
CA ALA A 96 3.46 -8.69 -26.32
C ALA A 96 3.45 -7.58 -25.25
N LEU A 97 2.62 -7.77 -24.23
CA LEU A 97 2.67 -6.95 -23.03
C LEU A 97 3.84 -7.44 -22.18
N THR A 98 4.76 -6.54 -21.88
CA THR A 98 5.96 -6.82 -21.07
C THR A 98 6.02 -5.87 -19.89
N TYR A 99 6.94 -6.13 -18.97
CA TYR A 99 7.16 -5.30 -17.79
C TYR A 99 8.56 -4.72 -17.81
N ASP A 100 8.66 -3.39 -17.78
CA ASP A 100 9.90 -2.67 -17.59
C ASP A 100 10.02 -2.23 -16.13
N GLY A 101 10.86 -2.94 -15.37
CA GLY A 101 11.16 -2.65 -13.98
C GLY A 101 12.33 -1.70 -13.74
N GLY A 102 12.95 -1.14 -14.79
CA GLY A 102 14.21 -0.40 -14.69
C GLY A 102 14.17 0.83 -13.77
N GLN A 103 13.00 1.45 -13.63
CA GLN A 103 12.77 2.62 -12.75
C GLN A 103 12.08 2.27 -11.43
N ALA A 104 11.80 0.99 -11.17
CA ALA A 104 11.11 0.56 -9.97
C ALA A 104 12.05 0.63 -8.76
N VAL A 105 11.65 1.40 -7.73
CA VAL A 105 12.39 1.52 -6.47
C VAL A 105 11.91 0.53 -5.40
N GLY A 106 10.79 -0.15 -5.65
CA GLY A 106 10.20 -1.09 -4.70
C GLY A 106 11.11 -2.28 -4.43
N GLN A 107 11.35 -2.57 -3.15
CA GLN A 107 12.15 -3.71 -2.70
C GLN A 107 11.40 -4.48 -1.61
N TRP A 108 11.49 -5.82 -1.66
CA TRP A 108 10.98 -6.68 -0.59
C TRP A 108 11.97 -6.72 0.59
N ALA A 109 12.13 -5.58 1.25
CA ALA A 109 13.05 -5.40 2.35
C ALA A 109 12.48 -4.42 3.37
N ARG A 110 12.93 -4.53 4.61
CA ARG A 110 12.62 -3.54 5.63
C ARG A 110 13.37 -2.26 5.32
N HIS A 111 12.65 -1.16 5.15
CA HIS A 111 13.22 0.16 4.97
C HIS A 111 12.96 1.02 6.21
N LEU A 112 14.03 1.48 6.85
CA LEU A 112 13.94 2.35 8.01
C LEU A 112 13.76 3.80 7.57
N ILE A 113 12.79 4.48 8.16
CA ILE A 113 12.63 5.93 7.98
C ILE A 113 13.69 6.63 8.83
N PRO A 114 14.60 7.42 8.26
CA PRO A 114 15.60 8.16 9.03
C PRO A 114 14.94 9.25 9.87
N THR A 115 15.55 9.58 11.01
CA THR A 115 15.14 10.73 11.83
C THR A 115 15.34 12.04 11.07
N GLY A 116 14.49 13.03 11.34
CA GLY A 116 14.55 14.33 10.66
C GLY A 116 13.95 14.39 9.26
N ARG A 117 13.49 13.26 8.69
CA ARG A 117 12.76 13.25 7.42
C ARG A 117 11.51 14.12 7.51
N GLN A 118 11.35 15.03 6.56
CA GLN A 118 10.14 15.82 6.39
C GLN A 118 9.06 14.96 5.75
N LEU A 119 7.91 14.86 6.41
CA LEU A 119 6.76 14.12 5.92
C LEU A 119 5.78 15.08 5.23
N PRO A 120 5.31 14.77 4.01
CA PRO A 120 4.22 15.52 3.40
C PRO A 120 2.96 15.50 4.27
N LYS A 121 2.06 16.48 4.06
CA LYS A 121 0.79 16.53 4.78
C LYS A 121 -0.02 15.25 4.48
N PRO A 122 -0.42 14.48 5.51
CA PRO A 122 -1.11 13.21 5.31
C PRO A 122 -2.49 13.45 4.70
N LYS A 123 -2.93 12.49 3.88
CA LYS A 123 -4.27 12.45 3.28
C LYS A 123 -4.91 11.09 3.61
N PRO A 124 -6.23 11.01 3.77
CA PRO A 124 -6.91 9.73 3.93
C PRO A 124 -6.64 8.82 2.71
N LEU A 125 -6.17 7.59 2.96
CA LEU A 125 -5.87 6.61 1.91
C LEU A 125 -7.12 5.97 1.29
N PHE A 126 -8.19 5.86 2.07
CA PHE A 126 -9.41 5.17 1.68
C PHE A 126 -10.61 6.07 1.85
N LYS A 127 -11.44 6.13 0.81
CA LYS A 127 -12.78 6.72 0.89
C LYS A 127 -13.76 5.64 1.35
N LYS A 128 -14.60 5.94 2.33
CA LYS A 128 -15.70 5.06 2.71
C LYS A 128 -16.66 4.91 1.54
N LEU A 129 -17.08 3.68 1.26
CA LEU A 129 -18.12 3.40 0.27
C LEU A 129 -19.48 3.51 0.95
N ASP A 130 -20.38 4.31 0.36
CA ASP A 130 -21.76 4.41 0.81
C ASP A 130 -22.53 3.13 0.44
N SER A 131 -23.50 2.75 1.26
CA SER A 131 -24.27 1.52 1.06
C SER A 131 -25.02 1.51 -0.28
N SER A 132 -25.40 2.68 -0.81
CA SER A 132 -26.05 2.81 -2.12
C SER A 132 -25.17 2.39 -3.29
N VAL A 133 -23.84 2.55 -3.18
CA VAL A 133 -22.90 2.25 -4.26
C VAL A 133 -22.99 0.79 -4.69
N VAL A 134 -23.23 -0.12 -3.74
CA VAL A 134 -23.39 -1.55 -4.06
C VAL A 134 -24.60 -1.78 -4.97
N ALA A 135 -25.74 -1.16 -4.66
CA ALA A 135 -26.95 -1.29 -5.47
C ALA A 135 -26.77 -0.65 -6.86
N ASP A 136 -26.11 0.51 -6.91
CA ASP A 136 -25.84 1.23 -8.16
C ASP A 136 -24.94 0.41 -9.10
N GLU A 137 -23.86 -0.19 -8.56
CA GLU A 137 -22.94 -1.01 -9.37
C GLU A 137 -23.57 -2.35 -9.78
N ILE A 138 -24.39 -2.98 -8.92
CA ILE A 138 -25.17 -4.18 -9.30
C ILE A 138 -26.14 -3.85 -10.45
N GLY A 139 -26.80 -2.69 -10.40
CA GLY A 139 -27.69 -2.23 -11.47
C GLY A 139 -26.97 -2.06 -12.82
N ARG A 140 -25.70 -1.61 -12.80
CA ARG A 140 -24.86 -1.45 -14.01
C ARG A 140 -24.37 -2.77 -14.60
N LEU A 141 -24.11 -3.78 -13.75
CA LEU A 141 -23.63 -5.09 -14.19
C LEU A 141 -24.71 -5.91 -14.91
N GLY A 142 -25.98 -5.48 -14.85
CA GLY A 142 -27.10 -6.16 -15.47
C GLY A 142 -27.48 -7.47 -14.78
N THR A 143 -28.46 -8.19 -15.33
CA THR A 143 -28.88 -9.49 -14.80
C THR A 143 -27.82 -10.55 -15.13
N PRO A 144 -27.32 -11.33 -14.16
CA PRO A 144 -26.35 -12.38 -14.44
C PRO A 144 -26.94 -13.39 -15.45
N PRO A 145 -26.13 -13.93 -16.37
CA PRO A 145 -26.60 -14.91 -17.34
C PRO A 145 -27.22 -16.11 -16.62
N LEU A 146 -28.37 -16.58 -17.11
CA LEU A 146 -29.07 -17.75 -16.59
C LEU A 146 -28.09 -18.93 -16.55
N ARG A 147 -27.94 -19.53 -15.36
CA ARG A 147 -27.11 -20.72 -15.14
C ARG A 147 -27.69 -21.94 -15.83
#